data_AF-A0A4V6DXN9-F1
#
_entry.id   AF-A0A4V6DXN9-F1
#
_cell.length_a   1.000
_cell.length_b   1.000
_cell.length_c   1.000
_cell.angle_alpha   90.00
_cell.angle_beta   90.00
_cell.angle_gamma   90.00
#
_symmetry.space_group_name_H-M   'P 1'
#
loop_
_entity.id
_entity.type
_entity.pdbx_description
1 polymer ?
#
loop_
_entity_poly.entity_id
_entity_poly.type
_entity_poly.pdbx_seq_one_letter_code
_entity_poly.pdbx_strand_id
1 'polypeptide(L)'
;MDISRRGVLGGLGAVCAVGAVGFAGATAVTDGEAAGGIGGDGPGPTGGASADGGGGSGPSSAGVDPDAPFVARVTGDDGTDALLFDASDLDRVKGVFSQDGEYLVQVVLSEAGIESFRSRLDEAGATDDPAAFVVSMTLDGTEVRRVELDGETVGALTGSEWGGVLTLPFGEETVARSVYDRLADE
;
A
#
# COMPACT_ATOMS: atom_id res chain seq x y z
N MET A 1 3.68 -39.38 50.38
CA MET A 1 2.79 -38.22 50.54
C MET A 1 2.40 -37.80 49.15
N ASP A 2 1.39 -38.49 48.61
CA ASP A 2 0.79 -38.22 47.31
C ASP A 2 -0.04 -36.95 47.42
N ILE A 3 0.40 -35.88 46.76
CA ILE A 3 -0.38 -34.66 46.63
C ILE A 3 -0.36 -34.21 45.17
N SER A 4 -1.54 -34.39 44.57
CA SER A 4 -2.20 -33.53 43.60
C SER A 4 -1.59 -33.37 42.21
N ARG A 5 -2.12 -34.19 41.30
CA ARG A 5 -2.47 -33.76 39.94
C ARG A 5 -3.63 -32.77 40.03
N ARG A 6 -3.41 -31.52 39.63
CA ARG A 6 -4.47 -30.57 39.32
C ARG A 6 -4.07 -29.82 38.05
N GLY A 7 -4.72 -30.16 36.94
CA GLY A 7 -4.60 -29.43 35.67
C GLY A 7 -5.41 -28.13 35.68
N VAL A 8 -5.05 -27.24 34.75
CA VAL A 8 -5.79 -26.05 34.27
C VAL A 8 -4.98 -25.56 33.04
N LEU A 9 -5.49 -25.75 31.82
CA LEU A 9 -6.37 -24.87 31.03
C LEU A 9 -5.63 -23.76 30.27
N GLY A 10 -5.75 -23.81 28.93
CA GLY A 10 -6.05 -22.65 28.08
C GLY A 10 -4.89 -21.76 27.65
N GLY A 11 -4.58 -21.77 26.35
CA GLY A 11 -3.72 -20.77 25.74
C GLY A 11 -3.81 -20.81 24.21
N LEU A 12 -4.89 -20.27 23.66
CA LEU A 12 -4.96 -19.85 22.26
C LEU A 12 -3.94 -18.72 22.05
N GLY A 13 -2.93 -18.97 21.22
CA GLY A 13 -2.00 -17.95 20.74
C GLY A 13 -2.12 -17.84 19.23
N ALA A 14 -3.07 -17.05 18.75
CA ALA A 14 -3.04 -16.54 17.39
C ALA A 14 -2.02 -15.39 17.37
N VAL A 15 -0.94 -15.55 16.60
CA VAL A 15 -0.02 -14.46 16.27
C VAL A 15 0.03 -14.41 14.74
N CYS A 16 -0.93 -13.71 14.15
CA CYS A 16 -0.75 -13.11 12.83
C CYS A 16 -0.30 -11.67 13.07
N ALA A 17 1.01 -11.48 13.22
CA ALA A 17 1.59 -10.15 13.04
C ALA A 17 1.85 -10.00 11.53
N VAL A 18 0.91 -9.41 10.82
CA VAL A 18 1.19 -8.88 9.47
C VAL A 18 1.83 -7.52 9.71
N GLY A 19 3.16 -7.48 9.58
CA GLY A 19 3.92 -6.23 9.64
C GLY A 19 3.54 -5.36 8.45
N ALA A 20 2.78 -4.30 8.69
CA ALA A 20 2.69 -3.20 7.75
C ALA A 20 4.00 -2.42 7.87
N VAL A 21 4.85 -2.52 6.86
CA VAL A 21 6.05 -1.68 6.74
C VAL A 21 5.56 -0.29 6.34
N GLY A 22 5.44 0.58 7.34
CA GLY A 22 5.20 2.00 7.14
C GLY A 22 6.51 2.68 6.77
N PHE A 23 6.72 2.93 5.48
CA PHE A 23 7.85 3.69 4.99
C PHE A 23 7.74 5.16 5.42
N ALA A 24 8.39 5.49 6.54
CA ALA A 24 8.59 6.85 7.01
C ALA A 24 9.69 7.53 6.17
N GLY A 25 9.31 8.23 5.10
CA GLY A 25 10.27 8.96 4.28
C GLY A 25 9.74 9.64 3.01
N ALA A 26 8.44 9.71 2.78
CA ALA A 26 7.91 10.32 1.57
C ALA A 26 7.73 11.83 1.74
N THR A 27 8.54 12.62 1.01
CA THR A 27 8.23 14.03 0.75
C THR A 27 6.99 14.06 -0.16
N ALA A 28 5.85 14.52 0.38
CA ALA A 28 4.69 14.82 -0.43
C ALA A 28 5.05 15.97 -1.39
N VAL A 29 5.10 15.68 -2.69
CA VAL A 29 5.27 16.71 -3.72
C VAL A 29 3.90 17.33 -3.96
N THR A 30 3.65 18.48 -3.34
CA THR A 30 2.51 19.33 -3.66
C THR A 30 2.95 20.32 -4.74
N ASP A 31 2.34 20.26 -5.92
CA ASP A 31 2.40 21.36 -6.89
C ASP A 31 0.96 21.85 -7.14
N GLY A 32 0.74 23.17 -6.98
CA GLY A 32 -0.50 23.81 -7.45
C GLY A 32 -1.37 24.51 -6.41
N GLU A 33 -0.79 25.46 -5.66
CA GLU A 33 -1.34 26.75 -5.24
C GLU A 33 -2.87 27.07 -5.43
N ALA A 34 -3.55 27.32 -4.30
CA ALA A 34 -4.28 28.56 -3.96
C ALA A 34 -5.75 28.43 -3.45
N ALA A 35 -5.86 28.65 -2.13
CA ALA A 35 -6.80 29.55 -1.44
C ALA A 35 -8.32 29.28 -1.47
N GLY A 36 -8.91 29.06 -0.28
CA GLY A 36 -10.35 29.31 -0.07
C GLY A 36 -10.98 28.59 1.11
N GLY A 37 -10.71 29.03 2.34
CA GLY A 37 -11.15 28.34 3.55
C GLY A 37 -12.64 28.40 3.91
N ILE A 38 -12.90 27.66 5.00
CA ILE A 38 -13.89 27.80 6.09
C ILE A 38 -15.39 27.56 5.84
N GLY A 39 -15.84 26.35 6.24
CA GLY A 39 -16.63 26.17 7.47
C GLY A 39 -18.16 26.14 7.37
N GLY A 40 -18.81 25.17 8.03
CA GLY A 40 -20.20 25.33 8.49
C GLY A 40 -21.03 24.05 8.68
N ASP A 41 -21.06 23.57 9.93
CA ASP A 41 -22.17 22.99 10.70
C ASP A 41 -23.27 22.10 10.09
N GLY A 42 -23.43 20.91 10.68
CA GLY A 42 -24.70 20.19 10.73
C GLY A 42 -24.75 19.16 11.88
N PRO A 43 -25.67 19.29 12.87
CA PRO A 43 -25.85 18.30 13.93
C PRO A 43 -26.68 17.09 13.44
N GLY A 44 -26.40 15.90 14.00
CA GLY A 44 -27.11 14.64 13.71
C GLY A 44 -28.61 14.66 14.07
N PRO A 45 -29.39 13.60 13.74
CA PRO A 45 -29.42 12.44 14.62
C PRO A 45 -29.73 11.06 13.98
N THR A 46 -29.36 10.03 14.75
CA THR A 46 -29.89 8.66 14.84
C THR A 46 -31.01 8.22 13.87
N GLY A 47 -30.71 7.21 13.05
CA GLY A 47 -31.70 6.40 12.34
C GLY A 47 -31.22 4.95 12.30
N GLY A 48 -31.93 4.07 13.01
CA GLY A 48 -31.55 2.67 13.17
C GLY A 48 -31.82 1.81 11.94
N ALA A 49 -31.05 0.72 11.82
CA ALA A 49 -31.45 -0.49 11.12
C ALA A 49 -30.78 -1.68 11.80
N SER A 50 -31.61 -2.63 12.27
CA SER A 50 -31.15 -3.94 12.72
C SER A 50 -31.18 -4.92 11.56
N ALA A 51 -30.07 -5.66 11.44
CA ALA A 51 -29.87 -6.99 10.86
C ALA A 51 -30.05 -7.17 9.34
N ASP A 52 -28.94 -7.38 8.63
CA ASP A 52 -28.65 -8.63 7.91
C ASP A 52 -27.16 -8.70 7.49
N GLY A 53 -26.51 -9.86 7.74
CA GLY A 53 -25.26 -10.33 7.12
C GLY A 53 -24.03 -9.42 6.99
N GLY A 54 -23.15 -9.41 7.99
CA GLY A 54 -21.67 -9.40 7.79
C GLY A 54 -21.05 -8.35 6.85
N GLY A 55 -21.45 -7.08 6.92
CA GLY A 55 -20.79 -6.00 6.18
C GLY A 55 -19.49 -5.56 6.86
N GLY A 56 -18.35 -6.14 6.47
CA GLY A 56 -17.05 -5.59 6.84
C GLY A 56 -16.92 -4.19 6.26
N SER A 57 -16.97 -3.15 7.09
CA SER A 57 -16.59 -1.78 6.71
C SER A 57 -15.07 -1.70 6.55
N GLY A 58 -14.54 -2.50 5.62
CA GLY A 58 -13.19 -2.33 5.10
C GLY A 58 -13.16 -1.25 4.03
N PRO A 59 -11.97 -0.75 3.66
CA PRO A 59 -11.83 0.13 2.51
C PRO A 59 -12.47 -0.48 1.26
N SER A 60 -13.00 0.36 0.36
CA SER A 60 -13.51 -0.11 -0.93
C SER A 60 -12.43 -0.93 -1.64
N SER A 61 -12.82 -1.99 -2.36
CA SER A 61 -11.86 -2.82 -3.09
C SER A 61 -12.43 -3.08 -4.47
N ALA A 62 -11.60 -2.93 -5.50
CA ALA A 62 -11.92 -3.21 -6.89
C ALA A 62 -10.81 -4.04 -7.52
N GLY A 63 -11.12 -4.73 -8.62
CA GLY A 63 -10.10 -5.25 -9.54
C GLY A 63 -9.33 -4.08 -10.15
N VAL A 64 -8.12 -4.33 -10.64
CA VAL A 64 -7.34 -3.32 -11.35
C VAL A 64 -7.58 -3.44 -12.85
N ASP A 65 -7.78 -2.30 -13.52
CA ASP A 65 -7.74 -2.21 -14.98
C ASP A 65 -6.28 -2.47 -15.44
N PRO A 66 -5.99 -3.56 -16.17
CA PRO A 66 -4.61 -3.93 -16.52
C PRO A 66 -3.97 -2.96 -17.53
N ASP A 67 -4.79 -2.15 -18.22
CA ASP A 67 -4.38 -1.12 -19.16
C ASP A 67 -4.20 0.26 -18.51
N ALA A 68 -4.43 0.38 -17.19
CA ALA A 68 -4.26 1.63 -16.48
C ALA A 68 -2.81 2.13 -16.60
N PRO A 69 -2.57 3.45 -16.78
CA PRO A 69 -1.24 3.99 -17.02
C PRO A 69 -0.41 4.10 -15.72
N PHE A 70 -0.33 3.02 -14.96
CA PHE A 70 0.40 2.92 -13.70
C PHE A 70 1.68 2.12 -13.90
N VAL A 71 2.81 2.70 -13.52
CA VAL A 71 4.14 2.14 -13.73
C VAL A 71 5.01 2.38 -12.51
N ALA A 72 5.69 1.35 -12.04
CA ALA A 72 6.76 1.45 -11.05
C ALA A 72 8.10 1.15 -11.73
N ARG A 73 9.05 2.07 -11.59
CA ARG A 73 10.43 1.93 -12.10
C ARG A 73 11.42 1.97 -10.95
N VAL A 74 12.52 1.25 -11.12
CA VAL A 74 13.71 1.39 -10.28
C VAL A 74 14.76 2.17 -11.04
N THR A 75 15.35 3.15 -10.36
CA THR A 75 16.45 3.97 -10.87
C THR A 75 17.63 3.85 -9.93
N GLY A 76 18.85 3.71 -10.48
CA GLY A 76 20.08 3.61 -9.70
C GLY A 76 21.08 4.71 -10.02
N ASP A 77 21.97 5.05 -9.09
CA ASP A 77 23.02 6.05 -9.29
C ASP A 77 24.01 5.68 -10.41
N ASP A 78 24.16 4.38 -10.71
CA ASP A 78 24.96 3.86 -11.83
C ASP A 78 24.26 4.03 -13.20
N GLY A 79 23.11 4.71 -13.25
CA GLY A 79 22.33 4.95 -14.46
C GLY A 79 21.36 3.81 -14.81
N THR A 80 21.18 2.85 -13.92
CA THR A 80 20.12 1.83 -14.04
C THR A 80 18.76 2.53 -14.12
N ASP A 81 17.94 2.14 -15.09
CA ASP A 81 16.53 2.54 -15.21
C ASP A 81 15.77 1.34 -15.78
N ALA A 82 14.96 0.71 -14.94
CA ALA A 82 14.26 -0.52 -15.27
C ALA A 82 12.82 -0.51 -14.76
N LEU A 83 11.93 -1.19 -15.49
CA LEU A 83 10.57 -1.47 -15.04
C LEU A 83 10.61 -2.47 -13.89
N LEU A 84 9.94 -2.17 -12.78
CA LEU A 84 9.69 -3.14 -11.71
C LEU A 84 8.35 -3.83 -11.88
N PHE A 85 7.29 -3.08 -12.13
CA PHE A 85 5.95 -3.62 -12.43
C PHE A 85 5.04 -2.53 -13.01
N ASP A 86 3.96 -2.94 -13.66
CA ASP A 86 2.91 -2.06 -14.16
C ASP A 86 1.51 -2.54 -13.73
N ALA A 87 0.45 -1.87 -14.19
CA ALA A 87 -0.93 -2.20 -13.82
C ALA A 87 -1.31 -3.67 -14.11
N SER A 88 -0.72 -4.29 -15.13
CA SER A 88 -0.98 -5.71 -15.47
C SER A 88 -0.43 -6.68 -14.42
N ASP A 89 0.53 -6.26 -13.59
CA ASP A 89 1.06 -7.05 -12.49
C ASP A 89 0.18 -6.96 -11.22
N LEU A 90 -0.82 -6.06 -11.19
CA LEU A 90 -1.71 -5.83 -10.07
C LEU A 90 -2.95 -6.74 -10.10
N ASP A 91 -3.40 -7.14 -8.92
CA ASP A 91 -4.61 -7.94 -8.71
C ASP A 91 -5.79 -7.05 -8.26
N ARG A 92 -5.55 -6.18 -7.26
CA ARG A 92 -6.60 -5.36 -6.65
C ARG A 92 -6.07 -4.01 -6.20
N VAL A 93 -6.96 -3.02 -6.23
CA VAL A 93 -6.77 -1.73 -5.57
C VAL A 93 -7.76 -1.60 -4.42
N LYS A 94 -7.27 -1.14 -3.26
CA LYS A 94 -8.07 -0.86 -2.06
C LYS A 94 -8.06 0.64 -1.80
N GLY A 95 -9.27 1.18 -1.71
CA GLY A 95 -9.56 2.60 -1.75
C GLY A 95 -9.60 3.27 -0.38
N VAL A 96 -9.93 4.55 -0.45
CA VAL A 96 -9.36 5.57 0.40
C VAL A 96 -9.76 5.42 1.86
N PHE A 97 -8.79 5.14 2.72
CA PHE A 97 -8.96 5.25 4.16
C PHE A 97 -7.98 6.28 4.70
N SER A 98 -8.44 7.04 5.71
CA SER A 98 -7.56 7.99 6.38
C SER A 98 -6.78 7.29 7.47
N GLN A 99 -5.47 7.53 7.50
CA GLN A 99 -4.55 7.04 8.52
C GLN A 99 -3.53 8.14 8.81
N ASP A 100 -3.31 8.45 10.09
CA ASP A 100 -2.32 9.44 10.55
C ASP A 100 -2.42 10.83 9.89
N GLY A 101 -3.63 11.22 9.44
CA GLY A 101 -3.88 12.51 8.78
C GLY A 101 -3.63 12.51 7.27
N GLU A 102 -3.28 11.36 6.69
CA GLU A 102 -3.10 11.13 5.26
C GLU A 102 -4.24 10.26 4.71
N TYR A 103 -4.38 10.26 3.39
CA TYR A 103 -5.32 9.44 2.64
C TYR A 103 -4.57 8.36 1.90
N LEU A 104 -4.87 7.10 2.19
CA LEU A 104 -4.10 5.96 1.68
C LEU A 104 -4.88 5.19 0.61
N VAL A 105 -4.19 4.88 -0.48
CA VAL A 105 -4.61 3.88 -1.48
C VAL A 105 -3.64 2.72 -1.41
N GLN A 106 -4.14 1.48 -1.32
CA GLN A 106 -3.28 0.30 -1.39
C GLN A 106 -3.42 -0.37 -2.75
N VAL A 107 -2.31 -0.70 -3.38
CA VAL A 107 -2.28 -1.59 -4.55
C VAL A 107 -1.74 -2.95 -4.12
N VAL A 108 -2.34 -4.00 -4.64
CA VAL A 108 -1.99 -5.40 -4.34
C VAL A 108 -1.49 -6.03 -5.61
N LEU A 109 -0.23 -6.47 -5.62
CA LEU A 109 0.34 -7.25 -6.71
C LEU A 109 -0.30 -8.65 -6.75
N SER A 110 -0.46 -9.18 -7.94
CA SER A 110 -0.74 -10.61 -8.14
C SER A 110 0.45 -11.46 -7.68
N GLU A 111 0.26 -12.76 -7.45
CA GLU A 111 1.36 -13.66 -7.08
C GLU A 111 2.49 -13.62 -8.12
N ALA A 112 2.15 -13.63 -9.41
CA ALA A 112 3.10 -13.49 -10.50
C ALA A 112 3.78 -12.11 -10.52
N GLY A 113 3.04 -11.05 -10.16
CA GLY A 113 3.58 -9.71 -10.00
C GLY A 113 4.59 -9.62 -8.87
N ILE A 114 4.36 -10.29 -7.74
CA ILE A 114 5.30 -10.35 -6.60
C ILE A 114 6.60 -11.06 -7.02
N GLU A 115 6.49 -12.19 -7.72
CA GLU A 115 7.67 -12.91 -8.22
C GLU A 115 8.45 -12.06 -9.22
N SER A 116 7.76 -11.43 -10.17
CA SER A 116 8.37 -10.53 -11.17
C SER A 116 9.04 -9.33 -10.53
N PHE A 117 8.38 -8.71 -9.54
CA PHE A 117 8.93 -7.60 -8.77
C PHE A 117 10.26 -8.00 -8.10
N ARG A 118 10.28 -9.14 -7.40
CA ARG A 118 11.48 -9.62 -6.70
C ARG A 118 12.61 -9.94 -7.67
N SER A 119 12.29 -10.61 -8.78
CA SER A 119 13.27 -10.88 -9.85
C SER A 119 13.86 -9.59 -10.40
N ARG A 120 13.02 -8.64 -10.81
CA ARG A 120 13.47 -7.37 -11.43
C ARG A 120 14.25 -6.50 -10.45
N LEU A 121 13.91 -6.54 -9.16
CA LEU A 121 14.64 -5.83 -8.10
C LEU A 121 16.04 -6.42 -7.89
N ASP A 122 16.16 -7.75 -7.91
CA ASP A 122 17.43 -8.47 -7.83
C ASP A 122 18.29 -8.24 -9.10
N GLU A 123 17.67 -8.34 -10.28
CA GLU A 123 18.33 -8.09 -11.56
C GLU A 123 18.85 -6.66 -11.70
N ALA A 124 18.19 -5.69 -11.05
CA ALA A 124 18.65 -4.31 -10.99
C ALA A 124 19.86 -4.12 -10.05
N GLY A 125 20.17 -5.09 -9.19
CA GLY A 125 21.22 -5.01 -8.17
C GLY A 125 20.78 -4.31 -6.88
N ALA A 126 19.49 -4.01 -6.73
CA ALA A 126 18.96 -3.32 -5.55
C ALA A 126 18.94 -4.22 -4.30
N THR A 127 19.09 -5.53 -4.46
CA THR A 127 19.29 -6.49 -3.35
C THR A 127 20.72 -6.45 -2.80
N ASP A 128 21.70 -6.12 -3.63
CA ASP A 128 23.12 -6.06 -3.26
C ASP A 128 23.51 -4.70 -2.64
N ASP A 129 23.10 -3.59 -3.26
CA ASP A 129 23.40 -2.22 -2.80
C ASP A 129 22.14 -1.34 -2.80
N PRO A 130 21.18 -1.59 -1.88
CA PRO A 130 19.86 -0.96 -1.92
C PRO A 130 19.89 0.56 -1.85
N ALA A 131 20.84 1.13 -1.11
CA ALA A 131 20.94 2.58 -0.91
C ALA A 131 21.26 3.37 -2.19
N ALA A 132 21.76 2.72 -3.24
CA ALA A 132 22.01 3.33 -4.54
C ALA A 132 20.77 3.42 -5.44
N PHE A 133 19.61 2.95 -4.97
CA PHE A 133 18.41 2.81 -5.79
C PHE A 133 17.19 3.54 -5.21
N VAL A 134 16.35 4.00 -6.13
CA VAL A 134 15.08 4.65 -5.84
C VAL A 134 13.99 4.04 -6.71
N VAL A 135 12.87 3.70 -6.09
CA VAL A 135 11.64 3.29 -6.78
C VAL A 135 10.73 4.49 -6.96
N SER A 136 10.40 4.81 -8.20
CA SER A 136 9.40 5.83 -8.54
C SER A 136 8.18 5.16 -9.16
N MET A 137 7.01 5.50 -8.65
CA MET A 137 5.71 5.06 -9.11
C MET A 137 4.99 6.23 -9.74
N THR A 138 4.54 6.05 -10.96
CA THR A 138 3.85 7.08 -11.75
C THR A 138 2.48 6.59 -12.19
N LEU A 139 1.51 7.49 -12.20
CA LEU A 139 0.19 7.32 -12.79
C LEU A 139 0.00 8.38 -13.87
N ASP A 140 -0.23 7.95 -15.11
CA ASP A 140 -0.31 8.86 -16.27
C ASP A 140 0.94 9.75 -16.40
N GLY A 141 2.11 9.18 -16.12
CA GLY A 141 3.39 9.89 -16.10
C GLY A 141 3.60 10.86 -14.93
N THR A 142 2.62 11.05 -14.05
CA THR A 142 2.75 11.86 -12.83
C THR A 142 3.26 11.00 -11.69
N GLU A 143 4.35 11.40 -11.03
CA GLU A 143 4.88 10.68 -9.86
C GLU A 143 3.87 10.73 -8.72
N VAL A 144 3.36 9.55 -8.33
CA VAL A 144 2.43 9.40 -7.20
C VAL A 144 3.13 8.90 -5.95
N ARG A 145 4.29 8.27 -6.10
CA ARG A 145 5.13 7.88 -4.95
C ARG A 145 6.57 7.67 -5.35
N ARG A 146 7.47 8.11 -4.49
CA ARG A 146 8.91 7.83 -4.55
C ARG A 146 9.35 7.16 -3.25
N VAL A 147 10.19 6.13 -3.36
CA VAL A 147 10.75 5.39 -2.22
C VAL A 147 12.24 5.22 -2.46
N GLU A 148 13.04 5.82 -1.59
CA GLU A 148 14.47 5.54 -1.51
C GLU A 148 14.65 4.17 -0.87
N LEU A 149 15.43 3.30 -1.51
CA LEU A 149 15.63 1.94 -1.01
C LEU A 149 16.74 1.93 0.04
N ASP A 150 16.57 1.04 1.02
CA ASP A 150 17.58 0.71 2.02
C ASP A 150 17.51 -0.80 2.33
N GLY A 151 18.47 -1.31 3.09
CA GLY A 151 18.55 -2.74 3.38
C GLY A 151 17.35 -3.30 4.17
N GLU A 152 16.75 -2.51 5.07
CA GLU A 152 15.52 -2.90 5.77
C GLU A 152 14.34 -2.90 4.80
N THR A 153 14.21 -1.84 3.99
CA THR A 153 13.18 -1.71 2.96
C THR A 153 13.20 -2.89 1.97
N VAL A 154 14.36 -3.18 1.38
CA VAL A 154 14.51 -4.26 0.41
C VAL A 154 14.34 -5.62 1.07
N GLY A 155 14.87 -5.81 2.28
CA GLY A 155 14.65 -7.03 3.07
C GLY A 155 13.17 -7.29 3.33
N ALA A 156 12.40 -6.25 3.63
CA ALA A 156 10.97 -6.36 3.83
C ALA A 156 10.22 -6.69 2.54
N LEU A 157 10.56 -6.04 1.42
CA LEU A 157 9.90 -6.24 0.12
C LEU A 157 10.28 -7.58 -0.54
N THR A 158 11.44 -8.14 -0.23
CA THR A 158 11.88 -9.45 -0.75
C THR A 158 11.54 -10.60 0.20
N GLY A 159 11.22 -10.30 1.46
CA GLY A 159 10.83 -11.28 2.47
C GLY A 159 9.56 -12.04 2.09
N SER A 160 9.51 -13.35 2.38
CA SER A 160 8.37 -14.21 2.04
C SER A 160 7.06 -13.82 2.74
N GLU A 161 7.13 -13.03 3.80
CA GLU A 161 5.98 -12.48 4.51
C GLU A 161 5.31 -11.30 3.79
N TRP A 162 6.02 -10.64 2.86
CA TRP A 162 5.45 -9.56 2.08
C TRP A 162 4.47 -10.11 1.05
N GLY A 163 3.18 -9.85 1.29
CA GLY A 163 2.06 -10.26 0.44
C GLY A 163 1.79 -9.34 -0.75
N GLY A 164 2.80 -8.60 -1.24
CA GLY A 164 2.66 -7.75 -2.43
C GLY A 164 1.80 -6.51 -2.24
N VAL A 165 1.65 -6.02 -1.01
CA VAL A 165 0.85 -4.81 -0.72
C VAL A 165 1.76 -3.60 -0.70
N LEU A 166 1.41 -2.58 -1.48
CA LEU A 166 2.07 -1.28 -1.51
C LEU A 166 1.08 -0.18 -1.14
N THR A 167 1.51 0.76 -0.30
CA THR A 167 0.69 1.86 0.18
C THR A 167 1.12 3.17 -0.48
N LEU A 168 0.17 3.86 -1.07
CA LEU A 168 0.30 5.17 -1.70
C LEU A 168 -0.38 6.23 -0.82
N PRO A 169 0.40 7.07 -0.10
CA PRO A 169 -0.15 8.14 0.72
C PRO A 169 -0.37 9.42 -0.09
N PHE A 170 -1.44 10.13 0.23
CA PHE A 170 -1.83 11.41 -0.35
C PHE A 170 -2.26 12.39 0.73
N GLY A 171 -1.93 13.67 0.56
CA GLY A 171 -2.36 14.74 1.45
C GLY A 171 -3.83 15.13 1.30
N GLU A 172 -4.46 14.77 0.18
CA GLU A 172 -5.84 15.14 -0.15
C GLU A 172 -6.68 13.93 -0.54
N GLU A 173 -7.87 13.82 0.05
CA GLU A 173 -8.83 12.73 -0.24
C GLU A 173 -9.19 12.66 -1.71
N THR A 174 -9.40 13.82 -2.34
CA THR A 174 -9.80 13.92 -3.75
C THR A 174 -8.73 13.35 -4.67
N VAL A 175 -7.45 13.53 -4.34
CA VAL A 175 -6.33 12.95 -5.09
C VAL A 175 -6.30 11.44 -4.91
N ALA A 176 -6.37 10.96 -3.66
CA ALA A 176 -6.42 9.52 -3.37
C ALA A 176 -7.61 8.85 -4.07
N ARG A 177 -8.77 9.50 -4.07
CA ARG A 177 -9.99 9.04 -4.74
C ARG A 177 -9.78 8.97 -6.25
N SER A 178 -9.22 10.02 -6.86
CA SER A 178 -8.93 10.04 -8.29
C SER A 178 -7.92 8.98 -8.72
N VAL A 179 -6.94 8.66 -7.86
CA VAL A 179 -5.99 7.56 -8.12
C VAL A 179 -6.69 6.22 -8.04
N TYR A 180 -7.52 6.00 -7.02
CA TYR A 180 -8.32 4.79 -6.89
C TYR A 180 -9.23 4.57 -8.09
N ASP A 181 -10.03 5.57 -8.48
CA ASP A 181 -10.96 5.48 -9.61
C ASP A 181 -10.25 5.28 -10.95
N ARG A 182 -9.00 5.76 -11.11
CA ARG A 182 -8.22 5.53 -12.35
C ARG A 182 -7.60 4.12 -12.43
N LEU A 183 -7.37 3.48 -11.29
CA LEU A 183 -6.83 2.12 -11.23
C LEU A 183 -7.91 1.05 -11.23
N ALA A 184 -9.10 1.37 -10.75
CA ALA A 184 -10.19 0.42 -10.63
C ALA A 184 -10.76 0.04 -12.01
N ASP A 185 -10.99 -1.26 -12.23
CA ASP A 185 -11.79 -1.81 -13.32
C ASP A 185 -13.29 -1.55 -13.03
N GLU A 186 -14.01 -0.90 -13.96
CA GLU A 186 -15.42 -0.45 -13.82
C GLU A 186 -16.46 -1.58 -13.83
#